data_AF-A0A379WBC2-F1
#
_entry.id   AF-A0A379WBC2-F1
#
_cell.length_a   1.000
_cell.length_b   1.000
_cell.length_c   1.000
_cell.angle_alpha   90.00
_cell.angle_beta   90.00
_cell.angle_gamma   90.00
#
_symmetry.space_group_name_H-M   'P 1'
#
loop_
_entity.id
_entity.type
_entity.pdbx_description
1 polymer ?
#
loop_
_entity_poly.entity_id
_entity_poly.type
_entity_poly.pdbx_seq_one_letter_code
_entity_poly.pdbx_strand_id
1 'polypeptide(L)'
;MEGFGIHTFRLINAQGKATFVRFHWKPLAGKASLVWDESQKLTGRDPDFHRRDLWEAIEAGDFPEYELGLQLIAEEDEFKFDFDLLDPTKLIPEELVPVQRVGKMVLNRNPDNFFAETNRRHFIQDILFPALILPTIRCYRASVLLYRHANQSSGRAKLPRNSD
;
A
#
# COMPACT_ATOMS: atom_id res chain seq x y z
N MET A 1 5.49 -1.93 10.95
CA MET A 1 6.25 -1.48 9.76
C MET A 1 5.47 -0.36 9.07
N GLU A 2 6.13 0.61 8.43
CA GLU A 2 5.42 1.62 7.61
C GLU A 2 5.09 1.07 6.22
N GLY A 3 3.96 1.51 5.65
CA GLY A 3 3.58 1.19 4.28
C GLY A 3 3.55 2.44 3.40
N PHE A 4 3.94 2.33 2.14
CA PHE A 4 3.98 3.46 1.22
C PHE A 4 3.34 3.09 -0.12
N GLY A 5 2.61 4.04 -0.71
CA GLY A 5 2.11 3.90 -2.09
C GLY A 5 3.21 4.00 -3.14
N ILE A 6 4.38 4.55 -2.77
CA ILE A 6 5.58 4.81 -3.59
C ILE A 6 5.34 5.81 -4.71
N HIS A 7 4.39 5.51 -5.59
CA HIS A 7 4.06 6.31 -6.76
C HIS A 7 3.21 7.53 -6.39
N THR A 8 3.32 8.57 -7.22
CA THR A 8 2.49 9.77 -7.14
C THR A 8 1.25 9.59 -8.00
N PHE A 9 0.08 9.62 -7.37
CA PHE A 9 -1.22 9.54 -8.04
C PHE A 9 -1.81 10.95 -8.22
N ARG A 10 -2.88 11.09 -9.02
CA ARG A 10 -3.65 12.33 -9.09
C ARG A 10 -5.05 12.12 -8.55
N LEU A 11 -5.47 12.99 -7.64
CA LEU A 11 -6.85 13.09 -7.15
C LEU A 11 -7.55 14.25 -7.85
N ILE A 12 -8.76 14.01 -8.34
CA ILE A 12 -9.63 15.04 -8.91
C ILE A 12 -10.73 15.36 -7.90
N ASN A 13 -10.88 16.63 -7.54
CA ASN A 13 -12.00 17.05 -6.70
C ASN A 13 -13.30 17.22 -7.52
N ALA A 14 -14.41 17.53 -6.85
CA ALA A 14 -15.71 17.72 -7.51
C ALA A 14 -15.73 18.87 -8.54
N GLN A 15 -14.79 19.82 -8.44
CA GLN A 15 -14.63 20.94 -9.37
C GLN A 15 -13.69 20.63 -10.54
N GLY A 16 -13.16 19.41 -10.63
CA GLY A 16 -12.22 19.02 -11.69
C GLY A 16 -10.77 19.46 -11.46
N LYS A 17 -10.43 20.06 -10.31
CA LYS A 17 -9.04 20.42 -9.99
C LYS A 17 -8.27 19.15 -9.60
N ALA A 18 -7.14 18.93 -10.28
CA ALA A 18 -6.24 17.83 -9.96
C ALA A 18 -5.28 18.21 -8.83
N THR A 19 -4.90 17.22 -8.02
CA THR A 19 -3.92 17.34 -6.93
C THR A 19 -3.10 16.07 -6.90
N PHE A 20 -1.78 16.19 -6.88
CA PHE A 20 -0.89 15.06 -6.70
C PHE A 20 -0.98 14.53 -5.28
N VAL A 21 -1.02 13.20 -5.13
CA VAL A 21 -1.10 12.53 -3.85
C VAL A 21 -0.07 11.41 -3.71
N ARG A 22 0.54 11.32 -2.53
CA ARG A 22 1.27 10.12 -2.08
C ARG A 22 0.65 9.57 -0.80
N PHE A 23 0.52 8.25 -0.78
CA PHE A 23 -0.09 7.51 0.33
C PHE A 23 0.96 6.99 1.31
N HIS A 24 0.67 7.17 2.60
CA HIS A 24 1.48 6.72 3.72
C HIS A 24 0.62 5.93 4.69
N TRP A 25 1.12 4.81 5.17
CA TRP A 25 0.51 4.01 6.23
C TRP A 25 1.45 4.02 7.44
N LYS A 26 1.02 4.71 8.50
CA LYS A 26 1.78 4.84 9.74
C LYS A 26 1.23 3.84 10.78
N PRO A 27 2.03 2.88 11.28
CA PRO A 27 1.58 1.93 12.29
C PRO A 27 1.41 2.63 13.64
N LEU A 28 0.30 2.38 14.35
CA LEU A 28 0.09 2.91 15.69
C LEU A 28 0.93 2.20 16.76
N ALA A 29 1.24 0.91 16.54
CA ALA A 29 2.15 0.13 17.38
C ALA A 29 3.62 0.61 17.30
N GLY A 30 3.93 1.57 16.43
CA GLY A 30 5.27 2.09 16.23
C GLY A 30 6.13 1.30 15.25
N LYS A 31 7.44 1.60 15.25
CA LYS A 31 8.43 1.00 14.35
C LYS A 31 9.42 0.17 15.15
N ALA A 32 9.50 -1.11 14.82
CA ALA A 32 10.49 -2.03 15.33
C ALA A 32 11.07 -2.82 14.15
N SER A 33 12.37 -3.14 14.26
CA SER A 33 13.13 -3.89 13.26
C SER A 33 14.00 -4.91 13.97
N LEU A 34 14.16 -6.08 13.36
CA LEU A 34 15.09 -7.09 13.83
C LEU A 34 16.54 -6.67 13.53
N VAL A 35 17.46 -7.02 14.42
CA VAL A 35 18.90 -6.93 14.12
C VAL A 35 19.35 -8.13 13.29
N TRP A 36 20.45 -8.00 12.56
CA TRP A 36 20.91 -9.02 11.62
C TRP A 36 21.07 -10.41 12.26
N ASP A 37 21.76 -10.49 13.40
CA ASP A 37 21.98 -11.77 14.12
C ASP A 37 20.67 -12.42 14.60
N GLU A 38 19.71 -11.61 15.03
CA GLU A 38 18.38 -12.08 15.44
C GLU A 38 17.60 -12.61 14.23
N SER A 39 17.59 -11.86 13.12
CA SER A 39 16.88 -12.25 11.90
C SER A 39 17.37 -13.59 11.34
N GLN A 40 18.68 -13.85 11.41
CA GLN A 40 19.27 -15.11 10.95
C GLN A 40 18.82 -16.29 11.83
N LYS A 41 18.87 -16.11 13.15
CA LYS A 41 18.44 -17.14 14.11
C LYS A 41 16.96 -17.43 13.99
N LEU A 42 16.15 -16.39 13.83
CA LEU A 42 14.70 -16.48 13.71
C LEU A 42 14.29 -17.22 12.45
N THR A 43 14.86 -16.84 11.29
CA THR A 43 14.52 -17.46 10.00
C THR A 43 14.82 -18.97 9.98
N GLY A 44 15.88 -19.41 10.66
CA GLY A 44 16.22 -20.84 10.76
C GLY A 44 15.34 -21.63 11.73
N ARG A 45 14.88 -20.99 12.82
CA ARG A 45 14.05 -21.65 13.85
C ARG A 45 12.57 -21.63 13.51
N ASP A 46 12.13 -20.55 12.90
CA ASP A 46 10.74 -20.25 12.63
C ASP A 46 10.61 -19.36 11.39
N PRO A 47 10.58 -19.96 10.20
CA PRO A 47 10.45 -19.21 8.94
C PRO A 47 9.09 -18.51 8.80
N ASP A 48 8.10 -18.88 9.62
CA ASP A 48 6.74 -18.36 9.57
C ASP A 48 6.45 -17.32 10.65
N PHE A 49 7.48 -16.86 11.37
CA PHE A 49 7.38 -15.95 12.51
C PHE A 49 6.41 -14.78 12.28
N HIS A 50 6.60 -13.99 11.21
CA HIS A 50 5.75 -12.82 10.94
C HIS A 50 4.29 -13.20 10.61
N ARG A 51 4.06 -14.38 10.04
CA ARG A 51 2.70 -14.87 9.77
C ARG A 51 2.01 -15.23 11.08
N ARG A 52 2.72 -15.95 11.95
CA ARG A 52 2.21 -16.36 13.26
C ARG A 52 1.96 -15.16 14.17
N ASP A 53 2.90 -14.22 14.24
CA ASP A 53 2.79 -12.99 15.02
C ASP A 53 1.51 -12.21 14.70
N LEU A 54 1.22 -11.98 13.41
CA LEU A 54 -0.01 -11.31 12.99
C LEU A 54 -1.26 -12.12 13.34
N TRP A 55 -1.21 -13.44 13.17
CA TRP A 55 -2.36 -14.32 13.44
C TRP A 55 -2.71 -14.33 14.92
N GLU A 56 -1.70 -14.53 15.78
CA GLU A 56 -1.83 -14.58 17.23
C GLU A 56 -2.27 -13.22 17.80
N ALA A 57 -1.75 -12.11 17.26
CA ALA A 57 -2.17 -10.76 17.66
C ALA A 57 -3.68 -10.56 17.43
N ILE A 58 -4.18 -10.96 16.26
CA ILE A 58 -5.62 -10.86 15.94
C ILE A 58 -6.45 -11.80 16.81
N GLU A 59 -6.01 -13.04 17.07
CA GLU A 59 -6.73 -13.97 17.97
C GLU A 59 -6.76 -13.48 19.42
N ALA A 60 -5.70 -12.83 19.88
CA ALA A 60 -5.62 -12.23 21.21
C ALA A 60 -6.43 -10.93 21.35
N GLY A 61 -7.01 -10.42 20.26
CA GLY A 61 -7.73 -9.15 20.23
C GLY A 61 -6.83 -7.90 20.19
N ASP A 62 -5.52 -8.08 20.02
CA ASP A 62 -4.55 -7.01 19.82
C ASP A 62 -4.47 -6.66 18.33
N PHE A 63 -5.50 -5.97 17.84
CA PHE A 63 -5.66 -5.70 16.42
C PHE A 63 -4.61 -4.70 15.91
N PRO A 64 -3.80 -5.06 14.90
CA PRO A 64 -2.87 -4.10 14.32
C PRO A 64 -3.59 -2.96 13.61
N GLU A 65 -3.19 -1.74 13.93
CA GLU A 65 -3.82 -0.52 13.43
C GLU A 65 -2.83 0.37 12.67
N TYR A 66 -3.31 0.97 11.58
CA TYR A 66 -2.55 1.84 10.71
C TYR A 66 -3.34 3.11 10.41
N GLU A 67 -2.71 4.27 10.52
CA GLU A 67 -3.28 5.53 10.05
C GLU A 67 -2.92 5.77 8.60
N LEU A 68 -3.93 6.11 7.79
CA LEU A 68 -3.75 6.57 6.41
C LEU A 68 -3.38 8.04 6.43
N GLY A 69 -2.22 8.34 5.87
CA GLY A 69 -1.69 9.67 5.64
C GLY A 69 -1.61 10.00 4.15
N LEU A 70 -1.94 11.24 3.79
CA LEU A 70 -1.82 11.77 2.43
C LEU A 70 -0.85 12.95 2.42
N GLN A 71 0.10 12.94 1.50
CA GLN A 71 0.80 14.15 1.09
C GLN A 71 0.11 14.70 -0.16
N LEU A 72 -0.39 15.93 -0.08
CA LEU A 72 -1.13 16.59 -1.15
C LEU A 72 -0.30 17.74 -1.71
N ILE A 73 -0.12 17.74 -3.04
CA ILE A 73 0.61 18.77 -3.76
C ILE A 73 -0.27 19.27 -4.90
N ALA A 74 -0.46 20.59 -4.96
CA ALA A 74 -1.26 21.17 -6.03
C ALA A 74 -0.58 20.97 -7.40
N GLU A 75 -1.35 20.81 -8.47
CA GLU A 75 -0.79 20.56 -9.80
C GLU A 75 0.11 21.71 -10.27
N GLU A 76 -0.22 22.95 -9.89
CA GLU A 76 0.60 24.13 -10.14
C GLU A 76 2.01 24.10 -9.50
N ASP A 77 2.24 23.23 -8.53
CA ASP A 77 3.49 23.13 -7.76
C ASP A 77 4.42 22.02 -8.28
N GLU A 78 4.08 21.37 -9.40
CA GLU A 78 4.80 20.21 -9.93
C GLU A 78 6.31 20.45 -10.08
N PHE A 79 6.69 21.64 -10.54
CA PHE A 79 8.07 22.03 -10.82
C PHE A 79 8.73 22.89 -9.73
N LYS A 80 8.10 23.05 -8.57
CA LYS A 80 8.65 23.85 -7.47
C LYS A 80 9.73 23.13 -6.66
N PHE A 81 9.87 21.83 -6.85
CA PHE A 81 10.80 20.99 -6.11
C PHE A 81 12.09 20.76 -6.91
N ASP A 82 13.21 20.57 -6.20
CA ASP A 82 14.52 20.25 -6.81
C ASP A 82 14.59 18.82 -7.39
N PHE A 83 13.49 18.08 -7.34
CA PHE A 83 13.37 16.72 -7.83
C PHE A 83 12.02 16.52 -8.54
N ASP A 84 11.97 15.52 -9.43
CA ASP A 84 10.75 15.15 -10.12
C ASP A 84 9.78 14.46 -9.16
N LEU A 85 8.59 15.05 -8.96
CA LEU A 85 7.53 14.48 -8.13
C LEU A 85 7.05 13.12 -8.63
N LEU A 86 7.15 12.85 -9.93
CA LEU A 86 6.72 11.60 -10.55
C LEU A 86 7.78 10.50 -10.43
N ASP A 87 9.03 10.82 -10.06
CA ASP A 87 10.10 9.85 -9.86
C ASP A 87 9.89 9.04 -8.56
N PRO A 88 9.70 7.70 -8.65
CA PRO A 88 9.46 6.84 -7.49
C PRO A 88 10.72 6.60 -6.65
N THR A 89 11.90 7.00 -7.13
CA THR A 89 13.15 6.91 -6.36
C THR A 89 13.32 8.07 -5.38
N LYS A 90 12.48 9.11 -5.49
CA LYS A 90 12.53 10.31 -4.65
C LYS A 90 11.46 10.22 -3.58
N LEU A 91 11.81 10.59 -2.36
CA LEU A 91 10.87 10.79 -1.27
C LEU A 91 10.55 12.28 -1.17
N ILE A 92 9.30 12.60 -0.85
CA ILE A 92 8.89 13.98 -0.59
C ILE A 92 9.10 14.22 0.90
N PRO A 93 10.03 15.10 1.30
CA PRO A 93 10.29 15.35 2.72
C PRO A 93 9.01 15.79 3.43
N GLU A 94 8.71 15.18 4.57
CA GLU A 94 7.52 15.51 5.37
C GLU A 94 7.56 16.96 5.90
N GLU A 95 8.76 17.57 5.96
CA GLU A 95 8.96 18.98 6.32
C GLU A 95 8.46 19.95 5.24
N LEU A 96 8.57 19.57 3.96
CA LEU A 96 8.11 20.39 2.84
C LEU A 96 6.61 20.21 2.61
N VAL A 97 6.15 18.96 2.66
CA VAL A 97 4.75 18.61 2.47
C VAL A 97 4.31 17.70 3.62
N PRO A 98 3.61 18.25 4.62
CA PRO A 98 3.22 17.48 5.79
C PRO A 98 2.21 16.39 5.42
N VAL A 99 2.32 15.24 6.09
CA VAL A 99 1.39 14.12 5.94
C VAL A 99 0.09 14.43 6.67
N GLN A 100 -1.01 14.55 5.94
CA GLN A 100 -2.35 14.75 6.49
C GLN A 100 -3.00 13.41 6.81
N ARG A 101 -3.37 13.17 8.08
CA ARG A 101 -4.08 11.96 8.50
C ARG A 101 -5.54 12.03 8.07
N VAL A 102 -6.01 11.02 7.35
CA VAL A 102 -7.37 10.99 6.77
C VAL A 102 -8.23 9.84 7.25
N GLY A 103 -7.63 8.77 7.79
CA GLY A 103 -8.38 7.61 8.21
C GLY A 103 -7.54 6.58 8.94
N LYS A 104 -8.18 5.51 9.37
CA LYS A 104 -7.57 4.42 10.13
C LYS A 104 -8.02 3.08 9.57
N MET A 105 -7.07 2.16 9.41
CA MET A 105 -7.30 0.77 9.04
C MET A 105 -6.99 -0.10 10.26
N VAL A 106 -7.90 -1.01 10.58
CA VAL A 106 -7.76 -1.98 11.68
C VAL A 106 -7.87 -3.37 11.09
N LEU A 107 -6.88 -4.22 11.36
CA LEU A 107 -6.89 -5.63 10.96
C LEU A 107 -7.50 -6.44 12.10
N ASN A 108 -8.78 -6.79 11.98
CA ASN A 108 -9.57 -7.35 13.07
C ASN A 108 -10.07 -8.79 12.86
N ARG A 109 -9.68 -9.45 11.77
CA ARG A 109 -10.14 -10.81 11.45
C ARG A 109 -9.10 -11.60 10.69
N ASN A 110 -8.83 -12.82 11.16
CA ASN A 110 -8.03 -13.79 10.44
C ASN A 110 -8.84 -14.43 9.29
N PRO A 111 -8.19 -14.87 8.20
CA PRO A 111 -8.86 -15.62 7.15
C PRO A 111 -9.37 -16.98 7.66
N ASP A 112 -10.56 -17.41 7.26
CA ASP A 112 -11.11 -18.72 7.63
C ASP A 112 -10.42 -19.84 6.82
N ASN A 113 -10.05 -19.54 5.57
CA ASN A 113 -9.28 -20.44 4.72
C ASN A 113 -8.13 -19.70 4.02
N PHE A 114 -6.91 -19.95 4.50
CA PHE A 114 -5.69 -19.32 4.00
C PHE A 114 -5.50 -19.49 2.47
N PHE A 115 -5.81 -20.68 1.93
CA PHE A 115 -5.64 -20.94 0.50
C PHE A 115 -6.69 -20.21 -0.35
N ALA A 116 -7.94 -20.17 0.12
CA ALA A 116 -9.03 -19.54 -0.59
C ALA A 116 -8.98 -18.00 -0.51
N GLU A 117 -8.55 -17.44 0.62
CA GLU A 117 -8.66 -16.01 0.90
C GLU A 117 -7.34 -15.24 0.79
N THR A 118 -6.20 -15.85 1.11
CA THR A 118 -4.89 -15.17 1.05
C THR A 118 -4.17 -15.51 -0.25
N ASN A 119 -4.03 -16.80 -0.57
CA ASN A 119 -3.25 -17.23 -1.75
C ASN A 119 -3.97 -16.99 -3.09
N ARG A 120 -5.28 -16.74 -3.07
CA ARG A 120 -6.09 -16.39 -4.24
C ARG A 120 -6.58 -14.94 -4.23
N ARG A 121 -6.10 -14.10 -3.31
CA ARG A 121 -6.36 -12.65 -3.39
C ARG A 121 -5.62 -12.06 -4.58
N HIS A 122 -6.30 -11.17 -5.29
CA HIS A 122 -5.75 -10.47 -6.44
C HIS A 122 -5.72 -8.98 -6.15
N PHE A 123 -4.52 -8.43 -6.15
CA PHE A 123 -4.34 -7.00 -6.17
C PHE A 123 -4.07 -6.58 -7.61
N ILE A 124 -4.88 -5.64 -8.10
CA ILE A 124 -4.70 -5.03 -9.41
C ILE A 124 -4.67 -3.53 -9.19
N GLN A 125 -3.62 -2.90 -9.71
CA GLN A 125 -3.35 -1.47 -9.57
C GLN A 125 -4.29 -0.57 -10.42
N ASP A 126 -5.08 -1.15 -11.33
CA ASP A 126 -6.04 -0.46 -12.19
C ASP A 126 -7.45 -0.31 -11.61
N ILE A 127 -7.74 -0.92 -10.45
CA ILE A 127 -9.06 -0.80 -9.81
C ILE A 127 -9.05 0.49 -9.01
N LEU A 128 -9.54 1.56 -9.64
CA LEU A 128 -9.61 2.88 -9.04
C LEU A 128 -11.05 3.35 -8.93
N PHE A 129 -11.29 4.20 -7.95
CA PHE A 129 -12.52 4.98 -7.88
C PHE A 129 -12.41 6.19 -8.84
N PRO A 130 -13.54 6.71 -9.37
CA PRO A 130 -13.54 7.70 -10.46
C PRO A 130 -12.69 8.96 -10.23
N ALA A 131 -12.44 9.33 -8.98
CA ALA A 131 -11.67 10.52 -8.61
C ALA A 131 -10.15 10.31 -8.53
N LEU A 132 -9.65 9.07 -8.69
CA LEU A 132 -8.22 8.75 -8.61
C LEU A 132 -7.70 8.36 -10.00
N ILE A 133 -6.65 9.02 -10.47
CA ILE A 133 -6.00 8.76 -11.77
C ILE A 133 -4.67 8.04 -11.55
N LEU A 134 -4.39 7.06 -12.41
CA LEU A 134 -3.12 6.33 -12.40
C LEU A 134 -1.93 7.25 -12.72
N PRO A 135 -0.77 6.99 -12.11
CA PRO A 135 0.50 7.57 -12.53
C PRO A 135 0.79 7.25 -14.01
N THR A 136 1.26 8.22 -14.76
CA THR A 136 1.64 8.06 -16.17
C THR A 136 3.03 7.42 -16.35
N ILE A 137 3.78 7.25 -15.26
CA ILE A 137 5.17 6.81 -15.29
C ILE A 137 5.33 5.36 -15.78
N ARG A 138 6.42 5.13 -16.49
CA ARG A 138 6.70 3.88 -17.20
C ARG A 138 6.74 2.66 -16.28
N CYS A 139 7.36 2.77 -15.10
CA CYS A 139 7.46 1.67 -14.16
C CYS A 139 6.10 1.23 -13.63
N TYR A 140 5.22 2.19 -13.32
CA TYR A 140 3.87 1.91 -12.85
C TYR A 140 3.03 1.26 -13.96
N ARG A 141 3.06 1.80 -15.18
CA ARG A 141 2.34 1.23 -16.32
C ARG A 141 2.81 -0.19 -16.66
N ALA A 142 4.11 -0.45 -16.55
CA ALA A 142 4.66 -1.80 -16.71
C ALA A 142 4.15 -2.75 -15.62
N SER A 143 4.14 -2.31 -14.35
CA SER A 143 3.59 -3.08 -13.23
C SER A 143 2.13 -3.45 -13.48
N VAL A 144 1.29 -2.47 -13.82
CA VAL A 144 -0.12 -2.68 -14.18
C VAL A 144 -0.29 -3.80 -15.23
N LEU A 145 0.47 -3.74 -16.32
CA LEU A 145 0.40 -4.72 -17.40
C LEU A 145 0.84 -6.11 -16.93
N LEU A 146 1.92 -6.19 -16.14
CA LEU A 146 2.44 -7.45 -15.61
C LEU A 146 1.44 -8.11 -14.65
N TYR A 147 0.85 -7.35 -13.72
CA TYR A 147 -0.18 -7.86 -12.81
C TYR A 147 -1.41 -8.35 -13.57
N ARG A 148 -1.86 -7.60 -14.58
CA ARG A 148 -2.98 -8.02 -15.44
C ARG A 148 -2.67 -9.34 -16.16
N HIS A 149 -1.48 -9.45 -16.74
CA HIS A 149 -1.07 -10.65 -17.48
C HIS A 149 -0.93 -11.88 -16.56
N ALA A 150 -0.30 -11.74 -15.40
CA ALA A 150 -0.15 -12.82 -14.41
C ALA A 150 -1.50 -13.34 -13.88
N ASN A 151 -2.48 -12.44 -13.75
CA ASN A 151 -3.82 -12.80 -13.30
C ASN A 151 -4.64 -13.49 -14.40
N GLN A 152 -4.40 -13.17 -15.68
CA GLN A 152 -5.04 -13.83 -16.82
C GLN A 152 -4.49 -15.25 -17.06
N SER A 153 -3.17 -15.43 -17.00
CA SER A 153 -2.53 -16.73 -17.27
C SER A 153 -2.87 -17.81 -16.24
N SER A 154 -3.22 -17.41 -15.03
CA SER A 154 -3.59 -18.33 -13.95
C SER A 154 -5.07 -18.76 -13.97
N GLY A 155 -5.86 -18.32 -14.96
CA GLY A 155 -7.29 -18.65 -15.08
C GLY A 155 -8.18 -18.00 -14.02
N ARG A 156 -7.63 -17.06 -13.24
CA ARG A 156 -8.24 -16.50 -12.03
C ARG A 156 -9.27 -15.40 -12.28
N ALA A 157 -9.41 -14.95 -13.53
CA ALA A 157 -10.40 -13.94 -13.95
C ALA A 157 -11.87 -14.39 -13.84
N LYS A 158 -12.16 -15.67 -13.55
CA LYS A 158 -13.52 -16.23 -13.43
C LYS A 158 -14.03 -16.38 -12.00
N LEU A 159 -13.25 -16.02 -10.99
CA LEU A 159 -13.67 -16.11 -9.59
C LEU A 159 -14.58 -14.92 -9.26
N PRO A 160 -15.58 -15.09 -8.37
CA PRO A 160 -16.47 -14.00 -7.99
C PRO A 160 -15.64 -12.78 -7.57
N ARG A 161 -15.98 -11.61 -8.12
CA ARG A 161 -15.48 -10.35 -7.56
C ARG A 161 -16.01 -10.32 -6.14
N ASN A 162 -15.12 -10.31 -5.15
CA ASN A 162 -15.50 -10.20 -3.75
C ASN A 162 -16.32 -8.91 -3.57
N SER A 163 -17.63 -9.08 -3.50
CA SER A 163 -18.59 -8.06 -3.14
C SER A 163 -19.20 -8.52 -1.82
N ASP A 164 -18.57 -8.10 -0.74
CA ASP A 164 -19.15 -7.90 0.59
C ASP A 164 -18.64 -6.54 1.09
#